data_AF-A0A4U0GSM0-F1
#
_entry.id   AF-A0A4U0GSM0-F1
#
_cell.length_a   1.000
_cell.length_b   1.000
_cell.length_c   1.000
_cell.angle_alpha   90.00
_cell.angle_beta   90.00
_cell.angle_gamma   90.00
#
_symmetry.space_group_name_H-M   'P 1'
#
loop_
_entity.id
_entity.type
_entity.pdbx_description
1 polymer ?
#
loop_
_entity_poly.entity_id
_entity_poly.type
_entity_poly.pdbx_seq_one_letter_code
_entity_poly.pdbx_strand_id
1 'polypeptide(L)'
;MDRVQVPTPFQRSSLTKHCRQFWRPLVVAAAAVFSTPAPACDADAVAALQQQLGSLGPAFTADVAADLRHRALALVEGDADASCAAEARQILTGLRAAEDRAGGHSVDAGRTIYEGLSRYGEGFDFAPGDVVLIRNNEITSSAVSQVGESSSAFSHAAIVGFDPQWKTLEVVESLVNSGVKATPLMDWVEQPFVRMAVFRHHDPALAKQAAIAAFRDASARQHEARDYDFSLSLGDDGRQLYCTEVVTHAYARAAPEATRVPAHLSTVGSLLETFPLAELGAREREIFLPDDIELDARFERVIELRVPSLLPKVARMDGILRGLFDALRGPQRAQTLAQIEAEIPAGPIALPYLLQGSFAAYRQMPEAARPGVAGLARLVAHQLEAEAASLRASAGS
;
A
#
# COMPACT_ATOMS: atom_id res chain seq x y z
N MET A 1 8.65 -55.25 -10.94
CA MET A 1 10.10 -54.96 -10.85
C MET A 1 10.53 -54.56 -12.25
N ASP A 2 10.32 -53.30 -12.61
CA ASP A 2 10.70 -52.76 -13.92
C ASP A 2 11.68 -51.61 -13.69
N ARG A 3 12.88 -51.75 -14.26
CA ARG A 3 13.97 -50.78 -14.15
C ARG A 3 13.76 -49.68 -15.19
N VAL A 4 13.53 -48.46 -14.72
CA VAL A 4 13.53 -47.23 -15.52
C VAL A 4 14.99 -46.85 -15.82
N GLN A 5 15.33 -46.73 -17.11
CA GLN A 5 16.63 -46.26 -17.60
C GLN A 5 16.76 -44.74 -17.41
N VAL A 6 17.92 -44.31 -16.92
CA VAL A 6 18.32 -42.91 -16.78
C VAL A 6 19.07 -42.46 -18.04
N PRO A 7 18.77 -41.30 -18.65
CA PRO A 7 19.55 -40.78 -19.76
C PRO A 7 20.87 -40.14 -19.28
N THR A 8 21.92 -40.35 -20.07
CA THR A 8 23.29 -39.85 -19.87
C THR A 8 23.42 -38.34 -20.10
N PRO A 9 24.46 -37.69 -19.52
CA PRO A 9 24.62 -36.24 -19.57
C PRO A 9 25.12 -35.75 -20.92
N PHE A 10 24.53 -34.65 -21.36
CA PHE A 10 24.83 -33.88 -22.57
C PHE A 10 26.28 -33.37 -22.57
N GLN A 11 27.04 -33.72 -23.62
CA GLN A 11 28.37 -33.18 -23.88
C GLN A 11 28.26 -31.69 -24.27
N ARG A 12 29.02 -30.83 -23.57
CA ARG A 12 29.29 -29.46 -24.01
C ARG A 12 30.33 -29.48 -25.12
N SER A 13 29.92 -29.17 -26.35
CA SER A 13 30.86 -28.81 -27.43
C SER A 13 30.89 -27.30 -27.64
N SER A 14 32.11 -26.80 -27.66
CA SER A 14 32.53 -25.46 -28.04
C SER A 14 31.92 -24.98 -29.36
N LEU A 15 31.29 -23.80 -29.36
CA LEU A 15 31.14 -22.94 -30.54
C LEU A 15 30.95 -21.48 -30.09
N THR A 16 31.97 -20.98 -29.40
CA THR A 16 32.25 -19.54 -29.36
C THR A 16 33.01 -19.16 -30.63
N LYS A 17 32.63 -18.02 -31.21
CA LYS A 17 33.17 -17.31 -32.40
C LYS A 17 32.33 -17.53 -33.67
N HIS A 18 31.92 -16.39 -34.25
CA HIS A 18 31.18 -16.17 -35.52
C HIS A 18 29.68 -15.83 -35.41
N CYS A 19 29.33 -14.83 -34.59
CA CYS A 19 28.11 -14.02 -34.80
C CYS A 19 28.26 -12.61 -34.19
N ARG A 20 29.29 -11.88 -34.62
CA ARG A 20 29.45 -10.43 -34.35
C ARG A 20 30.01 -9.75 -35.58
N GLN A 21 29.23 -9.62 -36.67
CA GLN A 21 29.63 -8.72 -37.77
C GLN A 21 28.56 -8.39 -38.82
N PHE A 22 27.28 -8.55 -38.53
CA PHE A 22 26.20 -7.99 -39.35
C PHE A 22 25.16 -7.41 -38.38
N TRP A 23 24.55 -6.27 -38.73
CA TRP A 23 23.67 -5.41 -37.90
C TRP A 23 24.36 -4.23 -37.18
N ARG A 24 24.84 -3.27 -37.99
CA ARG A 24 24.90 -1.81 -37.74
C ARG A 24 25.35 -1.21 -39.08
N PRO A 25 24.46 -0.60 -39.89
CA PRO A 25 23.81 0.67 -39.53
C PRO A 25 22.38 0.84 -40.09
N LEU A 26 21.35 0.88 -39.24
CA LEU A 26 20.01 1.37 -39.61
C LEU A 26 19.17 1.75 -38.36
N VAL A 27 19.82 2.33 -37.34
CA VAL A 27 19.15 2.84 -36.13
C VAL A 27 19.76 4.20 -35.78
N VAL A 28 19.47 5.22 -36.59
CA VAL A 28 19.70 6.65 -36.23
C VAL A 28 18.51 7.52 -36.70
N ALA A 29 17.39 6.95 -37.14
CA ALA A 29 16.24 7.75 -37.57
C ALA A 29 14.92 7.11 -37.14
N ALA A 30 14.68 7.04 -35.84
CA ALA A 30 13.34 6.82 -35.30
C ALA A 30 13.28 7.37 -33.86
N ALA A 31 12.27 8.21 -33.62
CA ALA A 31 11.78 8.65 -32.31
C ALA A 31 12.64 9.64 -31.50
N ALA A 32 12.87 10.83 -32.06
CA ALA A 32 12.55 12.04 -31.31
C ALA A 32 11.02 12.23 -31.40
N VAL A 33 10.26 11.39 -30.71
CA VAL A 33 8.85 11.68 -30.43
C VAL A 33 8.92 12.84 -29.44
N PHE A 34 8.56 14.03 -29.91
CA PHE A 34 8.30 15.16 -29.03
C PHE A 34 7.15 14.73 -28.11
N SER A 35 7.50 14.27 -26.91
CA SER A 35 6.52 14.04 -25.86
C SER A 35 5.90 15.40 -25.55
N THR A 36 4.68 15.62 -26.01
CA THR A 36 3.89 16.77 -25.58
C THR A 36 3.76 16.66 -24.06
N PRO A 37 4.09 17.71 -23.29
CA PRO A 37 3.91 17.65 -21.85
C PRO A 37 2.46 17.28 -21.55
N ALA A 38 2.28 16.38 -20.58
CA ALA A 38 1.00 16.03 -20.01
C ALA A 38 0.15 17.31 -19.79
N PRO A 39 -1.14 17.31 -20.12
CA PRO A 39 -1.99 18.46 -19.82
C PRO A 39 -1.98 18.68 -18.30
N ALA A 40 -1.76 19.93 -17.89
CA ALA A 40 -1.84 20.32 -16.49
C ALA A 40 -3.25 20.06 -15.95
N CYS A 41 -3.35 19.75 -14.65
CA CYS A 41 -4.62 19.56 -13.98
C CYS A 41 -5.55 20.76 -14.19
N ASP A 42 -6.82 20.49 -14.50
CA ASP A 42 -7.85 21.52 -14.56
C ASP A 42 -8.11 22.07 -13.15
N ALA A 43 -7.46 23.18 -12.82
CA ALA A 43 -7.53 23.82 -11.52
C ALA A 43 -8.96 24.25 -11.15
N ASP A 44 -9.79 24.62 -12.12
CA ASP A 44 -11.18 25.00 -11.88
C ASP A 44 -12.02 23.77 -11.51
N ALA A 45 -11.79 22.63 -12.18
CA ALA A 45 -12.43 21.36 -11.84
C ALA A 45 -12.04 20.88 -10.42
N VAL A 46 -10.76 20.98 -10.07
CA VAL A 46 -10.26 20.66 -8.72
C VAL A 46 -10.92 21.56 -7.68
N ALA A 47 -10.90 22.88 -7.88
CA ALA A 47 -11.49 23.84 -6.95
C ALA A 47 -13.00 23.59 -6.78
N ALA A 48 -13.72 23.28 -7.86
CA ALA A 48 -15.14 22.96 -7.80
C ALA A 48 -15.41 21.69 -6.97
N LEU A 49 -14.61 20.63 -7.14
CA LEU A 49 -14.72 19.40 -6.36
C LEU A 49 -14.43 19.63 -4.88
N GLN A 50 -13.37 20.36 -4.56
CA GLN A 50 -13.00 20.70 -3.19
C GLN A 50 -14.07 21.56 -2.50
N GLN A 51 -14.63 22.55 -3.21
CA GLN A 51 -15.73 23.37 -2.71
C GLN A 51 -16.98 22.53 -2.43
N GLN A 52 -17.36 21.66 -3.37
CA GLN A 52 -18.50 20.77 -3.20
C GLN A 52 -18.28 19.86 -1.99
N LEU A 53 -17.10 19.25 -1.86
CA LEU A 53 -16.72 18.39 -0.75
C LEU A 53 -16.80 19.12 0.61
N GLY A 54 -16.31 20.36 0.68
CA GLY A 54 -16.40 21.20 1.89
C GLY A 54 -17.82 21.62 2.26
N SER A 55 -18.74 21.61 1.30
CA SER A 55 -20.17 21.91 1.51
C SER A 55 -21.02 20.70 1.89
N LEU A 56 -20.44 19.49 1.92
CA LEU A 56 -21.13 18.25 2.27
C LEU A 56 -21.51 18.25 3.76
N GLY A 57 -22.70 18.77 4.04
CA GLY A 57 -23.37 18.64 5.34
C GLY A 57 -24.24 17.38 5.40
N PRO A 58 -25.44 17.44 6.00
CA PRO A 58 -26.34 16.29 6.14
C PRO A 58 -26.90 15.75 4.82
N ALA A 59 -26.66 16.43 3.69
CA ALA A 59 -27.09 16.01 2.35
C ALA A 59 -26.17 14.94 1.72
N PHE A 60 -25.22 14.39 2.46
CA PHE A 60 -24.31 13.36 1.97
C PHE A 60 -25.07 12.04 1.72
N THR A 61 -25.08 11.59 0.46
CA THR A 61 -25.69 10.31 0.05
C THR A 61 -24.66 9.44 -0.68
N ALA A 62 -24.98 8.15 -0.84
CA ALA A 62 -24.16 7.23 -1.62
C ALA A 62 -23.99 7.68 -3.08
N ASP A 63 -25.05 8.23 -3.69
CA ASP A 63 -25.01 8.73 -5.07
C ASP A 63 -24.10 9.96 -5.21
N VAL A 64 -24.15 10.88 -4.24
CA VAL A 64 -23.24 12.04 -4.21
C VAL A 64 -21.80 11.59 -4.04
N ALA A 65 -21.55 10.57 -3.22
CA ALA A 65 -20.22 10.01 -3.05
C ALA A 65 -19.71 9.34 -4.33
N ALA A 66 -20.57 8.59 -5.03
CA ALA A 66 -20.24 7.95 -6.30
C ALA A 66 -19.91 8.97 -7.39
N ASP A 67 -20.71 10.05 -7.53
CA ASP A 67 -20.45 11.14 -8.49
C ASP A 67 -19.11 11.83 -8.21
N LEU A 68 -18.87 12.21 -6.96
CA LEU A 68 -17.62 12.88 -6.57
C LEU A 68 -16.40 11.99 -6.81
N ARG A 69 -16.50 10.69 -6.51
CA ARG A 69 -15.43 9.72 -6.80
C ARG A 69 -15.17 9.64 -8.30
N HIS A 70 -16.22 9.43 -9.10
CA HIS A 70 -16.08 9.34 -10.56
C HIS A 70 -15.40 10.59 -11.14
N ARG A 71 -15.80 11.78 -10.70
CA ARG A 71 -15.19 13.04 -11.14
C ARG A 71 -13.76 13.22 -10.65
N ALA A 72 -13.41 12.75 -9.45
CA ALA A 72 -12.04 12.76 -8.97
C ALA A 72 -11.14 11.82 -9.79
N LEU A 73 -11.64 10.64 -10.16
CA LEU A 73 -10.92 9.69 -11.01
C LEU A 73 -10.75 10.20 -12.45
N ALA A 74 -11.74 10.94 -12.97
CA ALA A 74 -11.63 11.59 -14.27
C ALA A 74 -10.47 12.61 -14.35
N LEU A 75 -9.96 13.13 -13.22
CA LEU A 75 -8.78 14.00 -13.19
C LEU A 75 -7.49 13.28 -13.58
N VAL A 76 -7.45 11.94 -13.42
CA VAL A 76 -6.25 11.11 -13.62
C VAL A 76 -6.34 10.17 -14.82
N GLU A 77 -7.40 10.29 -15.62
CA GLU A 77 -7.54 9.54 -16.87
C GLU A 77 -6.54 10.04 -17.94
N GLY A 78 -6.00 9.10 -18.73
CA GLY A 78 -5.04 9.42 -19.80
C GLY A 78 -3.65 9.78 -19.27
N ASP A 79 -2.99 10.73 -19.93
CA ASP A 79 -1.61 11.17 -19.61
C ASP A 79 -1.57 12.22 -18.49
N ALA A 80 -2.40 12.07 -17.45
CA ALA A 80 -2.44 13.01 -16.33
C ALA A 80 -1.11 13.05 -15.58
N ASP A 81 -0.68 14.25 -15.16
CA ASP A 81 0.58 14.41 -14.42
C ASP A 81 0.45 14.03 -12.92
N ALA A 82 1.59 14.01 -12.24
CA ALA A 82 1.66 13.71 -10.81
C ALA A 82 0.88 14.71 -9.94
N SER A 83 0.68 15.95 -10.41
CA SER A 83 -0.10 16.97 -9.70
C SER A 83 -1.59 16.62 -9.75
N CYS A 84 -2.12 16.20 -10.91
CA CYS A 84 -3.48 15.68 -11.02
C CYS A 84 -3.73 14.52 -10.06
N ALA A 85 -2.78 13.58 -10.00
CA ALA A 85 -2.87 12.43 -9.12
C ALA A 85 -2.84 12.83 -7.65
N ALA A 86 -2.06 13.83 -7.25
CA ALA A 86 -2.05 14.35 -5.89
C ALA A 86 -3.40 14.99 -5.50
N GLU A 87 -3.97 15.82 -6.37
CA GLU A 87 -5.27 16.46 -6.14
C GLU A 87 -6.41 15.43 -6.05
N ALA A 88 -6.42 14.45 -6.95
CA ALA A 88 -7.39 13.35 -6.91
C ALA A 88 -7.33 12.59 -5.58
N ARG A 89 -6.12 12.26 -5.08
CA ARG A 89 -5.96 11.63 -3.75
C ARG A 89 -6.53 12.48 -2.63
N GLN A 90 -6.26 13.79 -2.64
CA GLN A 90 -6.75 14.68 -1.61
C GLN A 90 -8.28 14.73 -1.59
N ILE A 91 -8.92 14.79 -2.77
CA ILE A 91 -10.38 14.75 -2.92
C ILE A 91 -10.93 13.41 -2.42
N LEU A 92 -10.34 12.28 -2.84
CA LEU A 92 -10.77 10.94 -2.41
C LEU A 92 -10.62 10.73 -0.90
N THR A 93 -9.54 11.20 -0.30
CA THR A 93 -9.34 11.16 1.16
C THR A 93 -10.40 11.98 1.89
N GLY A 94 -10.69 13.20 1.43
CA GLY A 94 -11.74 14.02 2.05
C GLY A 94 -13.14 13.44 1.83
N LEU A 95 -13.39 12.79 0.68
CA LEU A 95 -14.63 12.05 0.41
C LEU A 95 -14.81 10.90 1.39
N ARG A 96 -13.78 10.08 1.63
CA ARG A 96 -13.84 9.00 2.62
C ARG A 96 -14.12 9.52 4.03
N ALA A 97 -13.51 10.64 4.41
CA ALA A 97 -13.81 11.26 5.70
C ALA A 97 -15.29 11.70 5.80
N ALA A 98 -15.90 12.13 4.70
CA ALA A 98 -17.34 12.40 4.65
C ALA A 98 -18.18 11.12 4.75
N GLU A 99 -17.80 10.05 4.05
CA GLU A 99 -18.46 8.74 4.14
C GLU A 99 -18.43 8.16 5.57
N ASP A 100 -17.33 8.36 6.28
CA ASP A 100 -17.19 7.90 7.66
C ASP A 100 -18.13 8.62 8.62
N ARG A 101 -18.30 9.94 8.43
CA ARG A 101 -19.27 10.73 9.22
C ARG A 101 -20.72 10.34 8.89
N ALA A 102 -20.98 9.96 7.64
CA ALA A 102 -22.29 9.51 7.20
C ALA A 102 -22.64 8.08 7.66
N GLY A 103 -21.66 7.32 8.16
CA GLY A 103 -21.90 5.98 8.70
C GLY A 103 -22.32 4.97 7.63
N GLY A 104 -21.67 4.99 6.45
CA GLY A 104 -21.87 3.98 5.38
C GLY A 104 -21.57 2.54 5.84
N HIS A 105 -21.44 1.57 4.92
CA HIS A 105 -21.27 0.13 5.26
C HIS A 105 -20.31 -0.09 6.45
N SER A 106 -20.90 -0.47 7.59
CA SER A 106 -20.27 -0.46 8.90
C SER A 106 -20.44 -1.81 9.56
N VAL A 107 -19.41 -2.24 10.29
CA VAL A 107 -19.41 -3.48 11.07
C VAL A 107 -19.22 -3.12 12.54
N ASP A 108 -19.81 -3.89 13.46
CA ASP A 108 -19.66 -3.58 14.90
C ASP A 108 -18.19 -3.74 15.33
N ALA A 109 -17.83 -3.07 16.42
CA ALA A 109 -16.53 -3.14 17.06
C ALA A 109 -16.10 -4.59 17.36
N GLY A 110 -14.90 -4.99 16.92
CA GLY A 110 -14.26 -6.23 17.36
C GLY A 110 -14.51 -7.47 16.49
N ARG A 111 -14.71 -7.28 15.19
CA ARG A 111 -15.10 -8.34 14.25
C ARG A 111 -14.03 -8.58 13.17
N THR A 112 -14.04 -9.78 12.61
CA THR A 112 -13.14 -10.20 11.54
C THR A 112 -13.64 -9.75 10.17
N ILE A 113 -12.80 -9.80 9.14
CA ILE A 113 -13.22 -9.52 7.75
C ILE A 113 -14.39 -10.45 7.37
N TYR A 114 -14.31 -11.74 7.72
CA TYR A 114 -15.36 -12.72 7.48
C TYR A 114 -16.71 -12.28 8.03
N GLU A 115 -16.75 -11.82 9.28
CA GLU A 115 -17.98 -11.31 9.87
C GLU A 115 -18.51 -10.07 9.14
N GLY A 116 -17.62 -9.17 8.72
CA GLY A 116 -17.98 -8.00 7.93
C GLY A 116 -18.60 -8.38 6.59
N LEU A 117 -18.01 -9.34 5.89
CA LEU A 117 -18.53 -9.88 4.62
C LEU A 117 -19.87 -10.59 4.81
N SER A 118 -20.02 -11.40 5.86
CA SER A 118 -21.25 -12.14 6.14
C SER A 118 -22.48 -11.23 6.36
N ARG A 119 -22.24 -9.98 6.75
CA ARG A 119 -23.26 -8.95 6.99
C ARG A 119 -23.57 -8.09 5.77
N TYR A 120 -22.71 -8.13 4.75
CA TYR A 120 -22.86 -7.35 3.53
C TYR A 120 -24.06 -7.83 2.67
N GLY A 121 -24.64 -8.99 3.00
CA GLY A 121 -25.77 -9.62 2.30
C GLY A 121 -25.38 -10.99 1.75
N GLU A 122 -26.23 -11.59 0.91
CA GLU A 122 -25.87 -12.82 0.20
C GLU A 122 -24.74 -12.53 -0.82
N GLY A 123 -23.54 -13.08 -0.60
CA GLY A 123 -22.66 -13.48 -1.70
C GLY A 123 -21.56 -12.51 -2.17
N PHE A 124 -20.81 -11.85 -1.27
CA PHE A 124 -19.50 -11.33 -1.71
C PHE A 124 -18.50 -12.49 -1.84
N ASP A 125 -18.07 -12.74 -3.08
CA ASP A 125 -17.01 -13.69 -3.37
C ASP A 125 -15.76 -12.94 -3.87
N PHE A 126 -14.63 -13.27 -3.26
CA PHE A 126 -13.33 -12.88 -3.79
C PHE A 126 -13.08 -13.59 -5.13
N ALA A 127 -12.49 -12.86 -6.07
CA ALA A 127 -12.07 -13.37 -7.36
C ALA A 127 -10.54 -13.43 -7.44
N PRO A 128 -9.96 -14.36 -8.23
CA PRO A 128 -8.55 -14.34 -8.57
C PRO A 128 -8.10 -12.96 -9.10
N GLY A 129 -7.12 -12.37 -8.45
CA GLY A 129 -6.51 -11.10 -8.85
C GLY A 129 -7.14 -9.86 -8.23
N ASP A 130 -8.19 -10.04 -7.40
CA ASP A 130 -8.68 -8.98 -6.52
C ASP A 130 -7.52 -8.44 -5.67
N VAL A 131 -7.44 -7.12 -5.56
CA VAL A 131 -6.48 -6.42 -4.70
C VAL A 131 -7.21 -5.99 -3.45
N VAL A 132 -6.74 -6.44 -2.28
CA VAL A 132 -7.34 -6.12 -1.00
C VAL A 132 -6.48 -5.11 -0.26
N LEU A 133 -7.08 -4.00 0.13
CA LEU A 133 -6.44 -2.97 0.95
C LEU A 133 -6.93 -3.07 2.38
N ILE A 134 -6.02 -2.97 3.35
CA ILE A 134 -6.34 -3.05 4.77
C ILE A 134 -5.77 -1.86 5.54
N ARG A 135 -6.55 -1.45 6.54
CA ARG A 135 -6.18 -0.56 7.61
C ARG A 135 -6.35 -1.28 8.96
N ASN A 136 -5.31 -1.25 9.79
CA ASN A 136 -5.33 -1.79 11.14
C ASN A 136 -5.25 -0.69 12.21
N ASN A 137 -5.52 -1.07 13.46
CA ASN A 137 -5.49 -0.17 14.62
C ASN A 137 -4.09 -0.10 15.27
N GLU A 138 -3.06 0.07 14.45
CA GLU A 138 -1.65 0.02 14.88
C GLU A 138 -0.90 1.29 14.47
N ILE A 139 0.13 1.65 15.25
CA ILE A 139 0.99 2.80 14.97
C ILE A 139 1.76 2.58 13.67
N THR A 140 2.23 1.37 13.41
CA THR A 140 2.91 0.97 12.16
C THR A 140 2.01 1.16 10.94
N SER A 141 0.76 0.69 11.03
CA SER A 141 -0.27 0.91 10.02
C SER A 141 -0.45 2.41 9.77
N SER A 142 -0.58 3.20 10.83
CA SER A 142 -0.69 4.67 10.76
C SER A 142 0.54 5.33 10.14
N ALA A 143 1.74 4.87 10.45
CA ALA A 143 2.96 5.44 9.89
C ALA A 143 3.05 5.21 8.38
N VAL A 144 2.78 3.98 7.91
CA VAL A 144 2.79 3.67 6.47
C VAL A 144 1.78 4.54 5.72
N SER A 145 0.58 4.74 6.28
CA SER A 145 -0.46 5.51 5.59
C SER A 145 -0.19 7.02 5.54
N GLN A 146 0.73 7.55 6.36
CA GLN A 146 1.06 8.98 6.38
C GLN A 146 2.41 9.34 5.73
N VAL A 147 3.15 8.34 5.25
CA VAL A 147 4.53 8.53 4.73
C VAL A 147 4.57 9.31 3.40
N GLY A 148 3.48 9.30 2.64
CA GLY A 148 3.32 10.11 1.43
C GLY A 148 3.01 11.58 1.73
N GLU A 149 3.24 12.47 0.76
CA GLU A 149 2.81 13.87 0.82
C GLU A 149 1.28 13.99 0.85
N SER A 150 0.58 13.06 0.21
CA SER A 150 -0.85 12.82 0.41
C SER A 150 -1.07 11.71 1.42
N SER A 151 -2.06 11.87 2.29
CA SER A 151 -2.44 10.83 3.24
C SER A 151 -3.18 9.68 2.55
N SER A 152 -2.97 8.47 3.05
CA SER A 152 -3.60 7.23 2.62
C SER A 152 -4.58 6.75 3.69
N ALA A 153 -5.69 6.13 3.29
CA ALA A 153 -6.65 5.51 4.20
C ALA A 153 -6.27 4.06 4.54
N PHE A 154 -5.47 3.42 3.68
CA PHE A 154 -4.98 2.07 3.84
C PHE A 154 -3.46 2.05 4.10
N SER A 155 -2.98 0.98 4.73
CA SER A 155 -1.57 0.82 5.10
C SER A 155 -0.94 -0.48 4.61
N HIS A 156 -1.77 -1.39 4.12
CA HIS A 156 -1.35 -2.69 3.63
C HIS A 156 -2.16 -3.03 2.39
N ALA A 157 -1.52 -3.73 1.45
CA ALA A 157 -2.18 -4.29 0.29
C ALA A 157 -1.76 -5.74 0.10
N ALA A 158 -2.67 -6.52 -0.48
CA ALA A 158 -2.46 -7.91 -0.83
C ALA A 158 -3.20 -8.22 -2.14
N ILE A 159 -2.84 -9.32 -2.78
CA ILE A 159 -3.55 -9.83 -3.97
C ILE A 159 -4.14 -11.20 -3.65
N VAL A 160 -5.38 -11.43 -4.09
CA VAL A 160 -6.00 -12.76 -4.06
C VAL A 160 -5.35 -13.61 -5.14
N GLY A 161 -4.41 -14.45 -4.73
CA GLY A 161 -3.77 -15.47 -5.54
C GLY A 161 -4.69 -16.65 -5.85
N PHE A 162 -4.29 -17.43 -6.86
CA PHE A 162 -5.03 -18.62 -7.29
C PHE A 162 -4.07 -19.79 -7.50
N ASP A 163 -4.30 -20.87 -6.76
CA ASP A 163 -3.60 -22.14 -6.99
C ASP A 163 -4.29 -22.90 -8.14
N PRO A 164 -3.64 -23.05 -9.31
CA PRO A 164 -4.26 -23.75 -10.43
C PRO A 164 -4.35 -25.28 -10.23
N GLN A 165 -3.56 -25.85 -9.33
CA GLN A 165 -3.56 -27.30 -9.04
C GLN A 165 -4.75 -27.65 -8.15
N TRP A 166 -4.93 -26.93 -7.04
CA TRP A 166 -6.00 -27.22 -6.07
C TRP A 166 -7.28 -26.41 -6.33
N LYS A 167 -7.22 -25.40 -7.21
CA LYS A 167 -8.32 -24.47 -7.51
C LYS A 167 -8.79 -23.71 -6.27
N THR A 168 -7.85 -23.36 -5.39
CA THR A 168 -8.09 -22.61 -4.15
C THR A 168 -7.67 -21.15 -4.29
N LEU A 169 -8.29 -20.29 -3.49
CA LEU A 169 -7.89 -18.89 -3.35
C LEU A 169 -7.02 -18.74 -2.10
N GLU A 170 -5.95 -17.98 -2.27
CA GLU A 170 -4.97 -17.68 -1.23
C GLU A 170 -4.78 -16.16 -1.24
N VAL A 171 -4.58 -15.53 -0.10
CA VAL A 171 -4.11 -14.15 -0.08
C VAL A 171 -2.60 -14.14 -0.06
N VAL A 172 -2.04 -13.52 -1.10
CA VAL A 172 -0.59 -13.32 -1.25
C VAL A 172 -0.24 -11.90 -0.83
N GLU A 173 0.61 -11.81 0.19
CA GLU A 173 1.00 -10.54 0.82
C GLU A 173 2.46 -10.59 1.25
N SER A 174 3.07 -9.41 1.41
CA SER A 174 4.37 -9.28 2.07
C SER A 174 4.22 -8.58 3.40
N LEU A 175 4.67 -9.22 4.49
CA LEU A 175 4.60 -8.69 5.84
C LEU A 175 5.99 -8.38 6.39
N VAL A 176 6.10 -7.31 7.18
CA VAL A 176 7.36 -6.87 7.82
C VAL A 176 8.05 -7.97 8.65
N ASN A 177 7.32 -8.97 9.12
CA ASN A 177 7.83 -10.06 9.94
C ASN A 177 8.11 -11.37 9.19
N SER A 178 7.61 -11.51 7.96
CA SER A 178 7.64 -12.80 7.25
C SER A 178 7.87 -12.68 5.75
N GLY A 179 8.09 -11.48 5.21
CA GLY A 179 8.15 -11.20 3.78
C GLY A 179 6.94 -11.77 3.05
N VAL A 180 7.16 -12.16 1.79
CA VAL A 180 6.13 -12.72 0.90
C VAL A 180 5.63 -14.07 1.41
N LYS A 181 4.32 -14.22 1.56
CA LYS A 181 3.67 -15.49 1.90
C LYS A 181 2.32 -15.62 1.19
N ALA A 182 1.83 -16.84 1.09
CA ALA A 182 0.45 -17.17 0.74
C ALA A 182 -0.27 -17.70 1.98
N THR A 183 -1.49 -17.23 2.24
CA THR A 183 -2.34 -17.68 3.34
C THR A 183 -3.70 -18.09 2.78
N PRO A 184 -4.28 -19.24 3.18
CA PRO A 184 -5.59 -19.64 2.68
C PRO A 184 -6.61 -18.53 2.90
N LEU A 185 -7.42 -18.22 1.89
CA LEU A 185 -8.34 -17.07 1.96
C LEU A 185 -9.23 -17.14 3.20
N MET A 186 -9.74 -18.33 3.53
CA MET A 186 -10.59 -18.56 4.71
C MET A 186 -9.87 -18.27 6.04
N ASP A 187 -8.58 -18.56 6.13
CA ASP A 187 -7.80 -18.25 7.34
C ASP A 187 -7.50 -16.75 7.41
N TRP A 188 -7.24 -16.13 6.25
CA TRP A 188 -6.87 -14.72 6.16
C TRP A 188 -8.03 -13.77 6.51
N VAL A 189 -9.28 -14.12 6.16
CA VAL A 189 -10.46 -13.31 6.47
C VAL A 189 -10.82 -13.30 7.97
N GLU A 190 -10.18 -14.14 8.79
CA GLU A 190 -10.40 -14.13 10.24
C GLU A 190 -9.59 -13.05 10.97
N GLN A 191 -8.77 -12.28 10.26
CA GLN A 191 -8.01 -11.20 10.89
C GLN A 191 -8.90 -9.99 11.26
N PRO A 192 -8.55 -9.25 12.33
CA PRO A 192 -9.20 -7.99 12.65
C PRO A 192 -8.83 -6.91 11.63
N PHE A 193 -9.72 -5.95 11.44
CA PHE A 193 -9.48 -4.79 10.59
C PHE A 193 -10.17 -3.54 11.16
N VAL A 194 -9.76 -2.37 10.68
CA VAL A 194 -10.48 -1.11 10.91
C VAL A 194 -11.18 -0.66 9.63
N ARG A 195 -10.51 -0.79 8.50
CA ARG A 195 -11.06 -0.56 7.16
C ARG A 195 -10.49 -1.60 6.20
N MET A 196 -11.33 -2.09 5.29
CA MET A 196 -10.92 -2.95 4.21
C MET A 196 -11.63 -2.51 2.93
N ALA A 197 -10.92 -2.50 1.81
CA ALA A 197 -11.54 -2.38 0.49
C ALA A 197 -11.02 -3.47 -0.43
N VAL A 198 -11.85 -3.90 -1.37
CA VAL A 198 -11.44 -4.80 -2.45
C VAL A 198 -11.59 -4.08 -3.78
N PHE A 199 -10.54 -4.16 -4.58
CA PHE A 199 -10.45 -3.63 -5.92
C PHE A 199 -10.35 -4.77 -6.93
N ARG A 200 -11.21 -4.75 -7.95
CA ARG A 200 -11.27 -5.78 -8.98
C ARG A 200 -10.85 -5.20 -10.31
N HIS A 201 -9.92 -5.87 -10.97
CA HIS A 201 -9.48 -5.46 -12.30
C HIS A 201 -10.58 -5.76 -13.34
N HIS A 202 -10.82 -4.84 -14.27
CA HIS A 202 -11.88 -4.95 -15.29
C HIS A 202 -11.66 -6.08 -16.30
N ASP A 203 -10.40 -6.48 -16.53
CA ASP A 203 -10.04 -7.69 -17.27
C ASP A 203 -9.85 -8.89 -16.31
N PRO A 204 -10.85 -9.79 -16.17
CA PRO A 204 -10.76 -10.94 -15.28
C PRO A 204 -9.77 -12.00 -15.75
N ALA A 205 -9.44 -12.06 -17.05
CA ALA A 205 -8.47 -13.00 -17.57
C ALA A 205 -7.05 -12.57 -17.14
N LEU A 206 -6.73 -11.28 -17.28
CA LEU A 206 -5.47 -10.72 -16.79
C LEU A 206 -5.36 -10.84 -15.26
N ALA A 207 -6.42 -10.50 -14.52
CA ALA A 207 -6.47 -10.63 -13.07
C ALA A 207 -6.14 -12.06 -12.60
N LYS A 208 -6.73 -13.07 -13.26
CA LYS A 208 -6.45 -14.47 -12.97
C LYS A 208 -5.01 -14.87 -13.28
N GLN A 209 -4.40 -14.34 -14.35
CA GLN A 209 -2.98 -14.59 -14.62
C GLN A 209 -2.08 -13.96 -13.56
N ALA A 210 -2.39 -12.75 -13.11
CA ALA A 210 -1.69 -12.10 -11.99
C ALA A 210 -1.83 -12.91 -10.70
N ALA A 211 -3.03 -13.42 -10.40
CA ALA A 211 -3.28 -14.28 -9.25
C ALA A 211 -2.42 -15.56 -9.25
N ILE A 212 -2.31 -16.21 -10.41
CA ILE A 212 -1.45 -17.40 -10.58
C ILE A 212 0.02 -17.02 -10.43
N ALA A 213 0.44 -15.89 -10.98
CA ALA A 213 1.82 -15.40 -10.88
C ALA A 213 2.20 -15.12 -9.42
N ALA A 214 1.33 -14.43 -8.67
CA ALA A 214 1.52 -14.13 -7.25
C ALA A 214 1.65 -15.41 -6.41
N PHE A 215 0.72 -16.37 -6.58
CA PHE A 215 0.74 -17.62 -5.84
C PHE A 215 2.00 -18.45 -6.11
N ARG A 216 2.41 -18.55 -7.39
CA ARG A 216 3.63 -19.26 -7.78
C ARG A 216 4.89 -18.61 -7.21
N ASP A 217 4.95 -17.29 -7.21
CA ASP A 217 6.06 -16.54 -6.65
C ASP A 217 6.17 -16.79 -5.13
N ALA A 218 5.06 -16.65 -4.40
CA ALA A 218 5.03 -16.95 -2.96
C ALA A 218 5.41 -18.41 -2.63
N SER A 219 4.95 -19.36 -3.45
CA SER A 219 5.28 -20.78 -3.30
C SER A 219 6.77 -21.05 -3.57
N ALA A 220 7.36 -20.41 -4.58
CA ALA A 220 8.78 -20.53 -4.89
C ALA A 220 9.66 -20.00 -3.74
N ARG A 221 9.24 -18.91 -3.08
CA ARG A 221 9.91 -18.31 -1.92
C ARG A 221 9.71 -19.08 -0.61
N GLN A 222 8.92 -20.15 -0.60
CA GLN A 222 8.55 -20.83 0.66
C GLN A 222 9.78 -21.31 1.45
N HIS A 223 10.89 -21.57 0.77
CA HIS A 223 12.15 -22.08 1.33
C HIS A 223 13.28 -21.04 1.38
N GLU A 224 13.01 -19.78 1.06
CA GLU A 224 14.01 -18.71 1.03
C GLU A 224 13.91 -17.81 2.27
N ALA A 225 14.93 -16.97 2.50
CA ALA A 225 14.84 -15.89 3.48
C ALA A 225 13.80 -14.86 2.97
N ARG A 226 12.66 -14.80 3.65
CA ARG A 226 11.53 -13.94 3.28
C ARG A 226 11.67 -12.59 3.96
N ASP A 227 12.62 -11.81 3.47
CA ASP A 227 12.84 -10.48 3.99
C ASP A 227 11.89 -9.49 3.32
N TYR A 228 11.27 -8.65 4.13
CA TYR A 228 10.45 -7.54 3.68
C TYR A 228 11.34 -6.43 3.10
N ASP A 229 10.91 -5.80 2.01
CA ASP A 229 11.63 -4.64 1.47
C ASP A 229 11.31 -3.38 2.29
N PHE A 230 12.22 -2.99 3.18
CA PHE A 230 12.11 -1.71 3.92
C PHE A 230 12.52 -0.49 3.08
N SER A 231 13.18 -0.68 1.95
CA SER A 231 13.61 0.40 1.07
C SER A 231 12.47 0.96 0.20
N LEU A 232 11.34 0.24 0.12
CA LEU A 232 10.16 0.61 -0.66
C LEU A 232 10.49 0.85 -2.14
N SER A 233 11.42 0.06 -2.68
CA SER A 233 11.98 0.22 -4.02
C SER A 233 11.16 -0.58 -5.02
N LEU A 234 10.67 0.05 -6.09
CA LEU A 234 9.96 -0.66 -7.17
C LEU A 234 10.90 -1.10 -8.31
N GLY A 235 12.14 -0.63 -8.30
CA GLY A 235 13.13 -0.84 -9.35
C GLY A 235 14.16 -1.94 -9.07
N ASP A 236 14.00 -2.73 -8.02
CA ASP A 236 14.99 -3.74 -7.63
C ASP A 236 14.82 -5.07 -8.39
N ASP A 237 15.57 -6.11 -8.00
CA ASP A 237 15.53 -7.42 -8.66
C ASP A 237 14.35 -8.32 -8.22
N GLY A 238 13.44 -7.79 -7.39
CA GLY A 238 12.27 -8.47 -6.85
C GLY A 238 12.61 -9.55 -5.82
N ARG A 239 13.81 -9.57 -5.25
CA ARG A 239 14.20 -10.55 -4.21
C ARG A 239 13.53 -10.28 -2.87
N GLN A 240 13.34 -9.01 -2.54
CA GLN A 240 12.53 -8.57 -1.41
C GLN A 240 11.33 -7.86 -2.01
N LEU A 241 10.15 -8.02 -1.41
CA LEU A 241 8.97 -7.28 -1.84
C LEU A 241 8.36 -6.60 -0.62
N TYR A 242 7.85 -5.39 -0.77
CA TYR A 242 6.93 -4.80 0.21
C TYR A 242 5.47 -5.07 -0.18
N CYS A 243 4.52 -4.71 0.70
CA CYS A 243 3.13 -5.18 0.61
C CYS A 243 2.46 -4.90 -0.73
N THR A 244 2.50 -3.65 -1.20
CA THR A 244 1.94 -3.21 -2.49
C THR A 244 2.78 -3.66 -3.68
N GLU A 245 4.09 -3.88 -3.49
CA GLU A 245 4.96 -4.37 -4.54
C GLU A 245 4.57 -5.78 -5.03
N VAL A 246 4.05 -6.63 -4.13
CA VAL A 246 3.48 -7.93 -4.51
C VAL A 246 2.43 -7.79 -5.61
N VAL A 247 1.61 -6.74 -5.55
CA VAL A 247 0.57 -6.46 -6.55
C VAL A 247 1.18 -6.05 -7.88
N THR A 248 2.10 -5.06 -7.89
CA THR A 248 2.74 -4.64 -9.14
C THR A 248 3.54 -5.77 -9.77
N HIS A 249 4.23 -6.58 -8.96
CA HIS A 249 5.04 -7.69 -9.41
C HIS A 249 4.16 -8.77 -10.07
N ALA A 250 3.02 -9.09 -9.47
CA ALA A 250 2.06 -10.05 -10.02
C ALA A 250 1.52 -9.62 -11.40
N TYR A 251 1.06 -8.37 -11.52
CA TYR A 251 0.52 -7.85 -12.79
C TYR A 251 1.61 -7.67 -13.86
N ALA A 252 2.82 -7.23 -13.49
CA ALA A 252 3.95 -7.15 -14.41
C ALA A 252 4.36 -8.53 -14.95
N ARG A 253 4.30 -9.58 -14.13
CA ARG A 253 4.55 -10.96 -14.61
C ARG A 253 3.45 -11.48 -15.52
N ALA A 254 2.21 -11.07 -15.30
CA ALA A 254 1.07 -11.47 -16.11
C ALA A 254 1.03 -10.76 -17.47
N ALA A 255 1.47 -9.51 -17.53
CA ALA A 255 1.57 -8.71 -18.74
C ALA A 255 2.83 -7.82 -18.73
N PRO A 256 4.01 -8.36 -19.13
CA PRO A 256 5.29 -7.63 -19.04
C PRO A 256 5.37 -6.34 -19.85
N GLU A 257 4.59 -6.24 -20.93
CA GLU A 257 4.56 -5.08 -21.82
C GLU A 257 3.47 -4.06 -21.45
N ALA A 258 2.68 -4.33 -20.41
CA ALA A 258 1.63 -3.42 -19.96
C ALA A 258 2.19 -2.33 -19.04
N THR A 259 1.49 -1.20 -18.97
CA THR A 259 1.78 -0.14 -18.00
C THR A 259 1.75 -0.69 -16.58
N ARG A 260 2.68 -0.22 -15.74
CA ARG A 260 2.77 -0.56 -14.31
C ARG A 260 1.43 -0.44 -13.61
N VAL A 261 1.14 -1.32 -12.66
CA VAL A 261 0.03 -1.21 -11.71
C VAL A 261 0.60 -0.74 -10.36
N PRO A 262 0.17 0.39 -9.80
CA PRO A 262 -0.81 1.32 -10.32
C PRO A 262 -0.17 2.21 -11.40
N ALA A 263 -1.00 2.89 -12.19
CA ALA A 263 -0.54 3.87 -13.16
C ALA A 263 0.09 5.11 -12.49
N HIS A 264 -0.38 5.47 -11.29
CA HIS A 264 0.02 6.69 -10.58
C HIS A 264 0.60 6.33 -9.21
N LEU A 265 1.82 6.78 -8.90
CA LEU A 265 2.50 6.53 -7.62
C LEU A 265 2.40 7.72 -6.68
N SER A 266 2.47 7.44 -5.39
CA SER A 266 2.58 8.45 -4.34
C SER A 266 4.03 8.94 -4.21
N THR A 267 4.21 10.22 -3.86
CA THR A 267 5.52 10.81 -3.55
C THR A 267 5.72 10.92 -2.04
N VAL A 268 6.93 10.60 -1.56
CA VAL A 268 7.35 10.84 -0.16
C VAL A 268 7.99 12.21 0.04
N GLY A 269 8.26 12.93 -1.05
CA GLY A 269 8.80 14.28 -1.02
C GLY A 269 10.16 14.38 -0.33
N SER A 270 10.31 15.39 0.52
CA SER A 270 11.53 15.62 1.31
C SER A 270 11.71 14.64 2.48
N LEU A 271 10.72 13.78 2.75
CA LEU A 271 10.84 12.74 3.78
C LEU A 271 11.89 11.67 3.40
N LEU A 272 12.14 11.48 2.09
CA LEU A 272 13.15 10.54 1.59
C LEU A 272 14.54 10.78 2.19
N GLU A 273 14.90 12.04 2.41
CA GLU A 273 16.24 12.47 2.86
C GLU A 273 16.35 12.51 4.39
N THR A 274 15.34 12.05 5.12
CA THR A 274 15.31 12.11 6.58
C THR A 274 14.68 10.85 7.19
N PHE A 275 14.67 10.79 8.51
CA PHE A 275 13.98 9.74 9.25
C PHE A 275 12.48 9.76 8.95
N PRO A 276 11.79 8.59 8.81
CA PRO A 276 12.36 7.25 8.91
C PRO A 276 12.95 6.70 7.61
N LEU A 277 12.63 7.29 6.45
CA LEU A 277 12.89 6.68 5.14
C LEU A 277 14.38 6.51 4.82
N ALA A 278 15.20 7.52 5.11
CA ALA A 278 16.63 7.46 4.84
C ALA A 278 17.31 6.29 5.58
N GLU A 279 16.91 6.07 6.84
CA GLU A 279 17.44 5.01 7.71
C GLU A 279 16.88 3.63 7.38
N LEU A 280 15.64 3.57 6.90
CA LEU A 280 15.03 2.35 6.35
C LEU A 280 15.66 1.92 5.02
N GLY A 281 16.49 2.77 4.42
CA GLY A 281 17.22 2.47 3.19
C GLY A 281 16.50 2.93 1.92
N ALA A 282 15.41 3.69 2.02
CA ALA A 282 14.69 4.19 0.86
C ALA A 282 15.57 5.11 0.00
N ARG A 283 15.44 4.97 -1.32
CA ARG A 283 16.20 5.73 -2.32
C ARG A 283 15.33 6.36 -3.40
N GLU A 284 14.08 5.94 -3.52
CA GLU A 284 13.14 6.41 -4.53
C GLU A 284 12.16 7.42 -3.92
N ARG A 285 11.84 8.49 -4.66
CA ARG A 285 10.86 9.50 -4.21
C ARG A 285 9.43 9.04 -4.43
N GLU A 286 9.21 8.19 -5.41
CA GLU A 286 7.92 7.63 -5.74
C GLU A 286 7.83 6.22 -5.15
N ILE A 287 6.73 5.94 -4.48
CA ILE A 287 6.43 4.65 -3.86
C ILE A 287 5.01 4.25 -4.20
N PHE A 288 4.72 2.95 -4.17
CA PHE A 288 3.34 2.47 -4.32
C PHE A 288 2.69 2.43 -2.93
N LEU A 289 1.87 3.43 -2.60
CA LEU A 289 1.00 3.37 -1.42
C LEU A 289 -0.29 2.61 -1.73
N PRO A 290 -0.90 1.91 -0.74
CA PRO A 290 -2.11 1.12 -0.96
C PRO A 290 -3.23 1.86 -1.71
N ASP A 291 -3.48 3.13 -1.35
CA ASP A 291 -4.52 3.98 -1.95
C ASP A 291 -4.29 4.29 -3.43
N ASP A 292 -3.06 4.17 -3.94
CA ASP A 292 -2.75 4.47 -5.33
C ASP A 292 -3.52 3.56 -6.32
N ILE A 293 -3.95 2.37 -5.89
CA ILE A 293 -4.79 1.50 -6.71
C ILE A 293 -6.17 2.12 -6.99
N GLU A 294 -6.68 2.99 -6.12
CA GLU A 294 -7.99 3.64 -6.34
C GLU A 294 -7.93 4.61 -7.52
N LEU A 295 -6.75 5.17 -7.83
CA LEU A 295 -6.54 6.02 -8.99
C LEU A 295 -6.38 5.24 -10.30
N ASP A 296 -6.23 3.92 -10.22
CA ASP A 296 -6.01 3.12 -11.41
C ASP A 296 -7.33 2.75 -12.07
N ALA A 297 -7.64 3.42 -13.19
CA ALA A 297 -8.89 3.23 -13.92
C ALA A 297 -9.12 1.79 -14.45
N ARG A 298 -8.12 0.90 -14.35
CA ARG A 298 -8.31 -0.52 -14.66
C ARG A 298 -8.99 -1.29 -13.53
N PHE A 299 -9.13 -0.70 -12.35
CA PHE A 299 -9.70 -1.31 -11.17
C PHE A 299 -10.96 -0.58 -10.71
N GLU A 300 -11.95 -1.35 -10.28
CA GLU A 300 -13.13 -0.85 -9.59
C GLU A 300 -13.16 -1.31 -8.13
N ARG A 301 -13.63 -0.44 -7.25
CA ARG A 301 -13.87 -0.80 -5.86
C ARG A 301 -15.19 -1.57 -5.75
N VAL A 302 -15.11 -2.87 -5.47
CA VAL A 302 -16.29 -3.75 -5.40
C VAL A 302 -16.91 -3.83 -4.02
N ILE A 303 -16.13 -3.58 -2.96
CA ILE A 303 -16.64 -3.50 -1.60
C ILE A 303 -15.71 -2.64 -0.74
N GLU A 304 -16.29 -1.96 0.25
CA GLU A 304 -15.54 -1.35 1.34
C GLU A 304 -16.27 -1.58 2.66
N LEU A 305 -15.54 -2.08 3.65
CA LEU A 305 -16.00 -2.34 5.00
C LEU A 305 -15.24 -1.44 5.97
N ARG A 306 -15.91 -1.00 7.04
CA ARG A 306 -15.28 -0.21 8.11
C ARG A 306 -15.82 -0.59 9.48
N VAL A 307 -15.03 -0.36 10.53
CA VAL A 307 -15.41 -0.54 11.93
C VAL A 307 -15.53 0.83 12.60
N PRO A 308 -16.73 1.44 12.67
CA PRO A 308 -16.89 2.84 13.04
C PRO A 308 -16.35 3.19 14.42
N SER A 309 -16.46 2.29 15.39
CA SER A 309 -15.95 2.50 16.74
C SER A 309 -14.43 2.68 16.81
N LEU A 310 -13.70 2.19 15.81
CA LEU A 310 -12.24 2.28 15.73
C LEU A 310 -11.76 3.44 14.86
N LEU A 311 -12.61 3.97 13.97
CA LEU A 311 -12.24 5.08 13.08
C LEU A 311 -11.74 6.32 13.84
N PRO A 312 -12.39 6.82 14.92
CA PRO A 312 -11.89 7.99 15.65
C PRO A 312 -10.51 7.77 16.27
N LYS A 313 -10.23 6.54 16.74
CA LYS A 313 -8.92 6.23 17.32
C LYS A 313 -7.84 6.26 16.24
N VAL A 314 -8.10 5.64 15.10
CA VAL A 314 -7.18 5.61 13.96
C VAL A 314 -6.96 7.01 13.40
N ALA A 315 -8.02 7.81 13.24
CA ALA A 315 -7.93 9.19 12.77
C ALA A 315 -7.05 10.08 13.67
N ARG A 316 -7.08 9.88 15.00
CA ARG A 316 -6.15 10.58 15.92
C ARG A 316 -4.69 10.17 15.71
N MET A 317 -4.43 8.85 15.59
CA MET A 317 -3.08 8.36 15.30
C MET A 317 -2.56 8.93 13.97
N ASP A 318 -3.41 8.99 12.95
CA ASP A 318 -3.09 9.60 11.66
C ASP A 318 -2.78 11.08 11.78
N GLY A 319 -3.59 11.85 12.51
CA GLY A 319 -3.36 13.28 12.73
C GLY A 319 -2.00 13.55 13.38
N ILE A 320 -1.64 12.78 14.41
CA ILE A 320 -0.35 12.88 15.10
C ILE A 320 0.80 12.57 14.14
N LEU A 321 0.77 11.41 13.47
CA LEU A 321 1.84 10.99 12.56
C LEU A 321 1.98 11.89 11.34
N ARG A 322 0.86 12.37 10.80
CA ARG A 322 0.84 13.37 9.73
C ARG A 322 1.55 14.64 10.17
N GLY A 323 1.20 15.17 11.34
CA GLY A 323 1.86 16.36 11.89
C GLY A 323 3.37 16.18 12.09
N LEU A 324 3.78 15.02 12.61
CA LEU A 324 5.20 14.69 12.78
C LEU A 324 5.94 14.60 11.43
N PHE A 325 5.36 13.91 10.44
CA PHE A 325 6.00 13.78 9.13
C PHE A 325 6.02 15.10 8.36
N ASP A 326 4.98 15.93 8.46
CA ASP A 326 4.98 17.27 7.88
C ASP A 326 6.04 18.17 8.54
N ALA A 327 6.21 18.06 9.87
CA ALA A 327 7.28 18.75 10.59
C ALA A 327 8.68 18.27 10.15
N LEU A 328 8.85 16.96 9.90
CA LEU A 328 10.09 16.39 9.34
C LEU A 328 10.34 16.82 7.90
N ARG A 329 9.30 17.03 7.08
CA ARG A 329 9.44 17.56 5.73
C ARG A 329 9.84 19.04 5.71
N GLY A 330 9.40 19.80 6.71
CA GLY A 330 9.49 21.25 6.77
C GLY A 330 10.58 21.84 7.70
N PRO A 331 10.42 23.12 8.10
CA PRO A 331 11.44 23.85 8.87
C PRO A 331 11.58 23.35 10.33
N GLN A 332 10.62 22.58 10.83
CA GLN A 332 10.64 22.02 12.18
C GLN A 332 11.40 20.68 12.27
N ARG A 333 12.06 20.25 11.19
CA ARG A 333 12.73 18.95 11.09
C ARG A 333 13.69 18.69 12.25
N ALA A 334 14.63 19.60 12.50
CA ALA A 334 15.64 19.42 13.54
C ALA A 334 15.03 19.29 14.94
N GLN A 335 14.01 20.09 15.25
CA GLN A 335 13.28 20.02 16.51
C GLN A 335 12.54 18.69 16.66
N THR A 336 11.89 18.24 15.59
CA THR A 336 11.11 16.98 15.59
C THR A 336 12.03 15.77 15.73
N LEU A 337 13.19 15.77 15.07
CA LEU A 337 14.22 14.73 15.24
C LEU A 337 14.72 14.69 16.68
N ALA A 338 15.00 15.83 17.30
CA ALA A 338 15.43 15.89 18.70
C ALA A 338 14.35 15.38 19.66
N GLN A 339 13.06 15.61 19.38
CA GLN A 339 11.95 15.04 20.16
C GLN A 339 11.89 13.51 20.02
N ILE A 340 12.04 12.99 18.80
CA ILE A 340 12.07 11.54 18.55
C ILE A 340 13.26 10.90 19.28
N GLU A 341 14.44 11.53 19.21
CA GLU A 341 15.65 11.07 19.87
C GLU A 341 15.51 11.05 21.39
N ALA A 342 14.90 12.09 21.98
CA ALA A 342 14.63 12.17 23.42
C ALA A 342 13.67 11.07 23.91
N GLU A 343 12.85 10.52 23.01
CA GLU A 343 11.90 9.45 23.32
C GLU A 343 12.48 8.04 23.12
N ILE A 344 13.69 7.91 22.57
CA ILE A 344 14.33 6.60 22.38
C ILE A 344 14.41 5.88 23.74
N PRO A 345 13.72 4.73 23.89
CA PRO A 345 13.65 4.07 25.18
C PRO A 345 15.01 3.47 25.56
N ALA A 346 15.41 3.69 26.82
CA ALA A 346 16.61 3.10 27.40
C ALA A 346 16.26 1.92 28.32
N GLY A 347 17.15 0.92 28.39
CA GLY A 347 16.99 -0.23 29.29
C GLY A 347 15.85 -1.19 28.88
N PRO A 348 15.31 -1.98 29.81
CA PRO A 348 14.34 -3.05 29.52
C PRO A 348 13.02 -2.56 28.89
N ILE A 349 12.66 -1.29 29.09
CA ILE A 349 11.45 -0.66 28.54
C ILE A 349 11.53 -0.52 27.01
N ALA A 350 12.73 -0.63 26.43
CA ALA A 350 12.90 -0.56 24.99
C ALA A 350 12.26 -1.73 24.25
N LEU A 351 12.18 -2.92 24.87
CA LEU A 351 11.76 -4.14 24.19
C LEU A 351 10.36 -4.02 23.54
N PRO A 352 9.27 -3.62 24.22
CA PRO A 352 7.96 -3.52 23.56
C PRO A 352 7.93 -2.57 22.35
N TYR A 353 8.63 -1.43 22.44
CA TYR A 353 8.68 -0.41 21.39
C TYR A 353 9.63 -0.76 20.25
N LEU A 354 10.74 -1.44 20.55
CA LEU A 354 11.66 -1.99 19.56
C LEU A 354 11.01 -3.14 18.79
N LEU A 355 10.27 -4.00 19.50
CA LEU A 355 9.65 -5.16 18.89
C LEU A 355 8.45 -4.78 18.02
N GLN A 356 7.75 -3.68 18.28
CA GLN A 356 6.52 -3.28 17.58
C GLN A 356 5.55 -4.46 17.34
N GLY A 357 5.43 -5.34 18.33
CA GLY A 357 4.60 -6.56 18.25
C GLY A 357 5.24 -7.78 17.58
N SER A 358 6.43 -7.67 16.98
CA SER A 358 7.13 -8.79 16.33
C SER A 358 8.66 -8.69 16.38
N PHE A 359 9.31 -9.61 17.10
CA PHE A 359 10.77 -9.75 17.08
C PHE A 359 11.33 -10.02 15.69
N ALA A 360 10.57 -10.71 14.83
CA ALA A 360 10.98 -10.96 13.46
C ALA A 360 11.03 -9.65 12.64
N ALA A 361 10.04 -8.77 12.79
CA ALA A 361 10.05 -7.47 12.13
C ALA A 361 11.23 -6.60 12.59
N TYR A 362 11.47 -6.55 13.91
CA TYR A 362 12.63 -5.86 14.47
C TYR A 362 13.96 -6.36 13.89
N ARG A 363 14.11 -7.69 13.75
CA ARG A 363 15.32 -8.30 13.20
C ARG A 363 15.56 -7.95 11.73
N GLN A 364 14.50 -7.90 10.93
CA GLN A 364 14.60 -7.58 9.50
C GLN A 364 14.85 -6.08 9.26
N MET A 365 14.35 -5.22 10.14
CA MET A 365 14.54 -3.78 10.03
C MET A 365 16.05 -3.40 10.05
N PRO A 366 16.49 -2.45 9.19
CA PRO A 366 17.84 -1.93 9.21
C PRO A 366 18.25 -1.44 10.60
N GLU A 367 19.47 -1.79 11.03
CA GLU A 367 19.94 -1.47 12.39
C GLU A 367 19.90 0.03 12.70
N ALA A 368 20.22 0.87 11.70
CA ALA A 368 20.18 2.31 11.82
C ALA A 368 18.78 2.85 12.15
N ALA A 369 17.71 2.25 11.62
CA ALA A 369 16.34 2.72 11.79
C ALA A 369 15.73 2.35 13.15
N ARG A 370 16.21 1.28 13.78
CA ARG A 370 15.57 0.67 14.96
C ARG A 370 15.38 1.65 16.13
N PRO A 371 16.40 2.43 16.57
CA PRO A 371 16.22 3.33 17.70
C PRO A 371 15.23 4.45 17.38
N GLY A 372 15.36 5.09 16.21
CA GLY A 372 14.47 6.17 15.78
C GLY A 372 13.02 5.72 15.66
N VAL A 373 12.77 4.53 15.10
CA VAL A 373 11.43 3.94 14.99
C VAL A 373 10.81 3.67 16.36
N ALA A 374 11.61 3.20 17.34
CA ALA A 374 11.14 3.03 18.71
C ALA A 374 10.84 4.38 19.39
N GLY A 375 11.69 5.38 19.20
CA GLY A 375 11.47 6.75 19.69
C GLY A 375 10.20 7.38 19.11
N LEU A 376 9.99 7.23 17.79
CA LEU A 376 8.77 7.69 17.12
C LEU A 376 7.51 7.02 17.70
N ALA A 377 7.54 5.69 17.85
CA ALA A 377 6.40 4.95 18.38
C ALA A 377 6.05 5.40 19.81
N ARG A 378 7.05 5.68 20.64
CA ARG A 378 6.85 6.18 22.00
C ARG A 378 6.33 7.62 22.02
N LEU A 379 6.88 8.51 21.18
CA LEU A 379 6.40 9.88 21.04
C LEU A 379 4.91 9.91 20.67
N VAL A 380 4.51 9.09 19.70
CA VAL A 380 3.09 8.94 19.30
C VAL A 380 2.24 8.44 20.46
N ALA A 381 2.71 7.44 21.20
CA ALA A 381 1.98 6.91 22.37
C ALA A 381 1.77 7.98 23.45
N HIS A 382 2.80 8.76 23.80
CA HIS A 382 2.67 9.86 24.76
C HIS A 382 1.68 10.94 24.29
N GLN A 383 1.69 11.30 23.00
CA GLN A 383 0.74 12.28 22.46
C GLN A 383 -0.70 11.77 22.52
N LEU A 384 -0.94 10.50 22.19
CA LEU A 384 -2.27 9.87 22.32
C LEU A 384 -2.77 9.87 23.76
N GLU A 385 -1.90 9.59 24.73
CA GLU A 385 -2.23 9.63 26.16
C GLU A 385 -2.57 11.05 26.63
N ALA A 386 -1.80 12.04 26.20
CA ALA A 386 -2.05 13.45 26.50
C ALA A 386 -3.39 13.94 25.94
N GLU A 387 -3.72 13.61 24.69
CA GLU A 387 -5.03 13.91 24.10
C GLU A 387 -6.18 13.23 24.85
N ALA A 388 -6.02 11.94 25.19
CA ALA A 388 -7.03 11.21 25.94
C ALA A 388 -7.26 11.81 27.33
N ALA A 389 -6.20 12.30 28.00
CA ALA A 389 -6.31 13.00 29.28
C ALA A 389 -7.05 14.34 29.13
N SER A 390 -6.75 15.11 28.08
CA SER A 390 -7.43 16.38 27.78
C SER A 390 -8.94 16.19 27.54
N LEU A 391 -9.32 15.17 26.77
CA LEU A 391 -10.73 14.84 26.52
C LEU A 391 -11.47 14.40 27.80
N ARG A 392 -10.82 13.68 28.71
CA ARG A 392 -11.42 13.31 30.01
C ARG A 392 -11.63 14.54 30.89
N ALA A 393 -10.68 15.48 30.88
CA ALA A 393 -10.77 16.71 31.66
C ALA A 393 -11.91 17.61 31.16
N SER A 394 -12.11 17.72 29.84
CA SER A 394 -13.20 18.51 29.25
C SER A 394 -14.58 17.87 29.38
N ALA A 395 -14.67 16.55 29.50
CA ALA A 395 -15.95 15.85 29.74
C ALA A 395 -16.42 15.91 31.21
N GLY A 396 -15.51 16.24 32.14
CA GLY A 396 -15.81 16.35 33.58
C GLY A 396 -16.13 17.77 34.07
N SER A 397 -15.98 18.79 33.21
CA SER A 397 -16.37 20.18 33.42
C SER A 397 -17.72 20.46 32.78
#